data_AF-A0A9P6DEZ2-F1
#
_entry.id   AF-A0A9P6DEZ2-F1
#
_cell.length_a   1.000
_cell.length_b   1.000
_cell.length_c   1.000
_cell.angle_alpha   90.00
_cell.angle_beta   90.00
_cell.angle_gamma   90.00
#
_symmetry.space_group_name_H-M   'P 1'
#
loop_
_entity.id
_entity.type
_entity.pdbx_description
1 polymer ?
#
loop_
_entity_poly.entity_id
_entity_poly.type
_entity_poly.pdbx_seq_one_letter_code
_entity_poly.pdbx_strand_id
1 'polypeptide(L)'
;MSSPQYTLVNSKDGLAKAMTHLQEANRVVLDLEGLDLGEVGGALSVIILRPIGSKLPSKTYIVDIMQLPIDDLTPLFDLLRADTPVKVVFDGRKDFCELHYTYDVDLGKTLDMQIAEIRMRVLQGQTPLEQVRLYPIWLRSRAISRPSDYTLVHNIIALDHCAKRLLVSYSDKAKVNHSLWLRRPLDVQFLQYAAHDAYLIELVYGAFERRGTLDRELEETSQRYISIWSDKKPEQSDIYRQHPLLPLNILTYSPPSPLDRRCAGCQRLLPSSCFTSTSLKENLLATIIVNFYQLFLVIVAGEHQ
;
A
#
# COMPACT_ATOMS: atom_id res chain seq x y z
N MET A 1 -26.60 6.57 -1.11
CA MET A 1 -25.76 6.17 -2.27
C MET A 1 -25.97 4.68 -2.48
N SER A 2 -26.15 4.22 -3.73
CA SER A 2 -26.27 2.79 -4.03
C SER A 2 -24.94 2.08 -3.80
N SER A 3 -24.96 0.81 -3.38
CA SER A 3 -23.75 0.00 -3.21
C SER A 3 -22.94 -0.04 -4.52
N PRO A 4 -21.59 -0.06 -4.45
CA PRO A 4 -20.73 -0.18 -5.62
C PRO A 4 -21.07 -1.42 -6.46
N GLN A 5 -21.23 -1.24 -7.77
CA GLN A 5 -21.52 -2.35 -8.68
C GLN A 5 -20.27 -3.19 -8.94
N TYR A 6 -20.40 -4.51 -8.88
CA TYR A 6 -19.32 -5.43 -9.20
C TYR A 6 -19.75 -6.61 -10.08
N THR A 7 -18.78 -7.24 -10.73
CA THR A 7 -18.87 -8.56 -11.37
C THR A 7 -17.85 -9.47 -10.71
N LEU A 8 -18.31 -10.61 -10.18
CA LEU A 8 -17.42 -11.71 -9.83
C LEU A 8 -16.98 -12.42 -11.13
N VAL A 9 -15.68 -12.58 -11.29
CA VAL A 9 -15.03 -13.26 -12.42
C VAL A 9 -14.40 -14.53 -11.88
N ASN A 10 -15.05 -15.67 -12.11
CA ASN A 10 -14.63 -17.00 -11.64
C ASN A 10 -14.63 -18.05 -12.77
N SER A 11 -14.57 -17.59 -14.03
CA SER A 11 -14.47 -18.45 -15.20
C SER A 11 -13.65 -17.77 -16.29
N LYS A 12 -13.03 -18.57 -17.17
CA LYS A 12 -12.24 -18.09 -18.31
C LYS A 12 -13.02 -17.13 -19.20
N ASP A 13 -14.27 -17.47 -19.52
CA ASP A 13 -15.15 -16.61 -20.33
C ASP A 13 -15.51 -15.31 -19.61
N GLY A 14 -15.69 -15.37 -18.27
CA GLY A 14 -15.90 -14.19 -17.44
C GLY A 14 -14.69 -13.27 -17.47
N LEU A 15 -13.48 -13.85 -17.42
CA LEU A 15 -12.23 -13.10 -17.47
C LEU A 15 -12.05 -12.46 -18.85
N ALA A 16 -12.24 -13.20 -19.93
CA ALA A 16 -12.17 -12.66 -21.29
C ALA A 16 -13.11 -11.45 -21.49
N LYS A 17 -14.33 -11.51 -20.94
CA LYS A 17 -15.29 -10.38 -20.96
C LYS A 17 -14.89 -9.21 -20.06
N ALA A 18 -14.20 -9.46 -18.95
CA ALA A 18 -13.67 -8.38 -18.13
C ALA A 18 -12.51 -7.67 -18.85
N MET A 19 -11.63 -8.44 -19.49
CA MET A 19 -10.45 -7.93 -20.18
C MET A 19 -10.79 -6.94 -21.29
N THR A 20 -11.90 -7.12 -22.02
CA THR A 20 -12.32 -6.17 -23.06
C THR A 20 -12.49 -4.75 -22.52
N HIS A 21 -12.99 -4.59 -21.29
CA HIS A 21 -13.17 -3.27 -20.69
C HIS A 21 -11.90 -2.77 -20.00
N LEU A 22 -11.11 -3.69 -19.40
CA LEU A 22 -9.88 -3.33 -18.70
C LEU A 22 -8.79 -2.84 -19.67
N GLN A 23 -8.70 -3.44 -20.86
CA GLN A 23 -7.71 -3.09 -21.89
C GLN A 23 -8.04 -1.77 -22.62
N GLU A 24 -9.32 -1.38 -22.67
CA GLU A 24 -9.74 -0.09 -23.24
C GLU A 24 -9.47 1.09 -22.29
N ALA A 25 -9.25 0.82 -21.01
CA ALA A 25 -9.01 1.87 -20.03
C ALA A 25 -7.57 2.39 -20.09
N ASN A 26 -7.40 3.70 -19.88
CA ASN A 26 -6.07 4.28 -19.70
C ASN A 26 -5.54 4.08 -18.28
N ARG A 27 -6.46 3.90 -17.31
CA ARG A 27 -6.15 3.71 -15.90
C ARG A 27 -7.11 2.70 -15.30
N VAL A 28 -6.62 1.91 -14.37
CA VAL A 28 -7.40 0.91 -13.65
C VAL A 28 -7.04 1.00 -12.18
N VAL A 29 -8.03 1.06 -11.29
CA VAL A 29 -7.77 0.80 -9.87
C VAL A 29 -7.38 -0.65 -9.72
N LEU A 30 -6.32 -0.91 -8.96
CA LEU A 30 -5.90 -2.24 -8.56
C LEU A 30 -5.90 -2.32 -7.03
N ASP A 31 -6.42 -3.43 -6.52
CA ASP A 31 -6.34 -3.82 -5.12
C ASP A 31 -6.34 -5.36 -5.05
N LEU A 32 -5.77 -5.93 -4.00
CA LEU A 32 -5.70 -7.38 -3.83
C LEU A 32 -6.16 -7.76 -2.42
N GLU A 33 -6.79 -8.93 -2.32
CA GLU A 33 -7.25 -9.45 -1.03
C GLU A 33 -6.86 -10.91 -0.88
N GLY A 34 -6.51 -11.30 0.35
CA GLY A 34 -5.92 -12.60 0.64
C GLY A 34 -5.70 -12.80 2.14
N LEU A 35 -5.13 -13.96 2.47
CA LEU A 35 -4.67 -14.26 3.83
C LEU A 35 -3.21 -13.80 3.95
N ASP A 36 -2.91 -12.97 4.95
CA ASP A 36 -1.55 -12.47 5.23
C ASP A 36 -0.81 -11.98 3.96
N LEU A 37 -1.56 -11.26 3.11
CA LEU A 37 -1.17 -10.88 1.76
C LEU A 37 0.20 -10.20 1.71
N GLY A 38 1.05 -10.61 0.76
CA GLY A 38 2.36 -10.00 0.56
C GLY A 38 3.41 -10.41 1.59
N GLU A 39 3.08 -11.31 2.52
CA GLU A 39 4.00 -11.84 3.54
C GLU A 39 4.43 -13.28 3.24
N VAL A 40 5.53 -13.71 3.86
CA VAL A 40 5.96 -15.12 3.83
C VAL A 40 4.84 -16.00 4.40
N GLY A 41 4.40 -16.99 3.60
CA GLY A 41 3.29 -17.88 3.97
C GLY A 41 1.89 -17.32 3.66
N GLY A 42 1.79 -16.07 3.21
CA GLY A 42 0.54 -15.48 2.74
C GLY A 42 0.04 -16.09 1.42
N ALA A 43 -1.23 -15.87 1.12
CA ALA A 43 -1.88 -16.36 -0.09
C ALA A 43 -2.89 -15.35 -0.65
N LEU A 44 -2.77 -15.09 -1.95
CA LEU A 44 -3.73 -14.28 -2.70
C LEU A 44 -5.06 -15.02 -2.90
N SER A 45 -6.17 -14.30 -2.77
CA SER A 45 -7.52 -14.84 -2.96
C SER A 45 -8.23 -14.24 -4.16
N VAL A 46 -8.22 -12.91 -4.28
CA VAL A 46 -8.87 -12.19 -5.37
C VAL A 46 -8.03 -11.00 -5.84
N ILE A 47 -8.12 -10.71 -7.15
CA ILE A 47 -7.58 -9.48 -7.76
C ILE A 47 -8.76 -8.57 -8.10
N ILE A 48 -8.70 -7.32 -7.67
CA ILE A 48 -9.81 -6.37 -7.78
C ILE A 48 -9.39 -5.28 -8.75
N LEU A 49 -10.20 -5.07 -9.80
CA LEU A 49 -9.90 -4.15 -10.87
C LEU A 49 -11.09 -3.27 -11.18
N ARG A 50 -10.87 -1.97 -11.34
CA ARG A 50 -11.93 -1.04 -11.72
C ARG A 50 -11.42 -0.04 -12.74
N PRO A 51 -11.89 -0.08 -14.01
CA PRO A 51 -11.47 0.87 -15.02
C PRO A 51 -11.91 2.29 -14.63
N ILE A 52 -11.01 3.26 -14.76
CA ILE A 52 -11.29 4.68 -14.49
C ILE A 52 -11.58 5.37 -15.82
N GLY A 53 -12.65 6.17 -15.86
CA GLY A 53 -13.02 6.96 -17.05
C GLY A 53 -13.74 6.18 -18.15
N SER A 54 -14.10 4.91 -17.92
CA SER A 54 -15.01 4.17 -18.82
C SER A 54 -16.43 4.76 -18.77
N LYS A 55 -17.23 4.59 -19.84
CA LYS A 55 -18.64 5.01 -19.88
C LYS A 55 -19.36 4.56 -18.60
N LEU A 56 -20.00 5.51 -17.91
CA LEU A 56 -20.65 5.26 -16.63
C LEU A 56 -21.84 4.28 -16.77
N PRO A 57 -22.13 3.49 -15.71
CA PRO A 57 -21.35 3.39 -14.48
C PRO A 57 -20.13 2.47 -14.64
N SER A 58 -18.95 2.94 -14.21
CA SER A 58 -17.77 2.07 -14.10
C SER A 58 -18.06 0.93 -13.11
N LYS A 59 -17.70 -0.29 -13.49
CA LYS A 59 -17.98 -1.53 -12.76
C LYS A 59 -16.68 -2.13 -12.22
N THR A 60 -16.71 -2.62 -10.98
CA THR A 60 -15.57 -3.33 -10.40
C THR A 60 -15.59 -4.80 -10.82
N TYR A 61 -14.45 -5.32 -11.26
CA TYR A 61 -14.22 -6.73 -11.54
C TYR A 61 -13.47 -7.35 -10.37
N ILE A 62 -14.02 -8.40 -9.80
CA ILE A 62 -13.40 -9.15 -8.72
C ILE A 62 -13.04 -10.51 -9.30
N VAL A 63 -11.76 -10.70 -9.63
CA VAL A 63 -11.25 -11.93 -10.21
C VAL A 63 -10.93 -12.90 -9.09
N ASP A 64 -11.71 -13.97 -8.98
CA ASP A 64 -11.49 -15.06 -8.05
C ASP A 64 -10.42 -16.00 -8.59
N ILE A 65 -9.17 -15.66 -8.30
CA ILE A 65 -8.01 -16.37 -8.82
C ILE A 65 -7.92 -17.81 -8.27
N MET A 66 -8.59 -18.12 -7.16
CA MET A 66 -8.63 -19.49 -6.62
C MET A 66 -9.56 -20.42 -7.41
N GLN A 67 -10.50 -19.86 -8.19
CA GLN A 67 -11.41 -20.63 -9.04
C GLN A 67 -10.93 -20.74 -10.50
N LEU A 68 -9.77 -20.15 -10.82
CA LEU A 68 -9.22 -20.12 -12.18
C LEU A 68 -7.87 -20.85 -12.21
N PRO A 69 -7.64 -21.73 -13.21
CA PRO A 69 -6.31 -22.23 -13.49
C PRO A 69 -5.34 -21.07 -13.76
N ILE A 70 -4.09 -21.23 -13.33
CA ILE A 70 -3.06 -20.19 -13.49
C ILE A 70 -2.87 -19.78 -14.95
N ASP A 71 -2.94 -20.74 -15.88
CA ASP A 71 -2.79 -20.48 -17.32
C ASP A 71 -3.90 -19.57 -17.85
N ASP A 72 -5.12 -19.68 -17.30
CA ASP A 72 -6.24 -18.83 -17.67
C ASP A 72 -6.07 -17.39 -17.17
N LEU A 73 -5.23 -17.15 -16.15
CA LEU A 73 -4.92 -15.82 -15.61
C LEU A 73 -3.85 -15.06 -16.42
N THR A 74 -3.18 -15.71 -17.38
CA THR A 74 -2.14 -15.09 -18.20
C THR A 74 -2.53 -13.73 -18.78
N PRO A 75 -3.71 -13.54 -19.41
CA PRO A 75 -4.09 -12.23 -19.97
C PRO A 75 -4.20 -11.13 -18.91
N LEU A 76 -4.60 -11.49 -17.69
CA LEU A 76 -4.66 -10.57 -16.57
C LEU A 76 -3.26 -10.18 -16.12
N PHE A 77 -2.37 -11.15 -15.93
CA PHE A 77 -0.99 -10.89 -15.55
C PHE A 77 -0.24 -10.04 -16.58
N ASP A 78 -0.49 -10.26 -17.88
CA ASP A 78 0.07 -9.43 -18.94
C ASP A 78 -0.41 -7.98 -18.86
N LEU A 79 -1.69 -7.76 -18.53
CA LEU A 79 -2.23 -6.42 -18.29
C LEU A 79 -1.61 -5.75 -17.05
N LEU A 80 -1.32 -6.51 -15.99
CA LEU A 80 -0.66 -5.98 -14.80
C LEU A 80 0.80 -5.58 -15.07
N ARG A 81 1.52 -6.35 -15.90
CA ARG A 81 2.89 -6.03 -16.35
C ARG A 81 2.93 -4.85 -17.31
N ALA A 82 1.89 -4.69 -18.15
CA ALA A 82 1.85 -3.64 -19.15
C ALA A 82 1.90 -2.24 -18.53
N ASP A 83 2.50 -1.28 -19.23
CA ASP A 83 2.53 0.13 -18.83
C ASP A 83 1.16 0.83 -18.95
N THR A 84 0.26 0.27 -19.78
CA THR A 84 -1.09 0.77 -19.99
C THR A 84 -2.08 -0.40 -19.86
N PRO A 85 -3.13 -0.28 -19.04
CA PRO A 85 -3.48 0.86 -18.18
C PRO A 85 -2.45 1.13 -17.08
N VAL A 86 -2.39 2.38 -16.62
CA VAL A 86 -1.69 2.71 -15.37
C VAL A 86 -2.49 2.16 -14.20
N LYS A 87 -1.85 1.42 -13.31
CA LYS A 87 -2.50 0.87 -12.11
C LYS A 87 -2.57 1.95 -11.05
N VAL A 88 -3.75 2.19 -10.50
CA VAL A 88 -3.98 3.14 -9.42
C VAL A 88 -4.23 2.34 -8.16
N VAL A 89 -3.32 2.43 -7.20
CA VAL A 89 -3.33 1.64 -5.95
C VAL A 89 -3.40 2.57 -4.75
N PHE A 90 -3.66 2.01 -3.56
CA PHE A 90 -3.46 2.70 -2.30
C PHE A 90 -2.59 1.84 -1.39
N ASP A 91 -1.35 2.26 -1.16
CA ASP A 91 -0.34 1.47 -0.43
C ASP A 91 -0.07 0.09 -1.06
N GLY A 92 0.30 0.07 -2.34
CA GLY A 92 0.44 -1.14 -3.15
C GLY A 92 1.68 -2.00 -2.85
N ARG A 93 2.30 -1.86 -1.68
CA ARG A 93 3.52 -2.62 -1.33
C ARG A 93 3.25 -4.12 -1.15
N LYS A 94 2.18 -4.48 -0.43
CA LYS A 94 1.80 -5.89 -0.21
C LYS A 94 1.30 -6.52 -1.51
N ASP A 95 0.54 -5.75 -2.28
CA ASP A 95 0.06 -6.08 -3.62
C ASP A 95 1.20 -6.44 -4.57
N PHE A 96 2.16 -5.52 -4.73
CA PHE A 96 3.36 -5.74 -5.54
C PHE A 96 4.13 -6.96 -5.04
N CYS A 97 4.34 -7.07 -3.73
CA CYS A 97 5.11 -8.15 -3.15
C CYS A 97 4.47 -9.52 -3.40
N GLU A 98 3.14 -9.63 -3.33
CA GLU A 98 2.43 -10.86 -3.64
C GLU A 98 2.57 -11.22 -5.13
N LEU A 99 2.31 -10.27 -6.02
CA LEU A 99 2.39 -10.45 -7.46
C LEU A 99 3.81 -10.84 -7.91
N HIS A 100 4.82 -10.15 -7.40
CA HIS A 100 6.22 -10.36 -7.75
C HIS A 100 6.70 -11.77 -7.34
N TYR A 101 6.54 -12.14 -6.07
CA TYR A 101 7.11 -13.40 -5.58
C TYR A 101 6.26 -14.63 -5.86
N THR A 102 4.93 -14.50 -5.86
CA THR A 102 4.04 -15.66 -6.02
C THR A 102 3.71 -15.93 -7.49
N TYR A 103 3.66 -14.88 -8.32
CA TYR A 103 3.14 -14.98 -9.69
C TYR A 103 4.13 -14.52 -10.77
N ASP A 104 5.35 -14.10 -10.40
CA ASP A 104 6.34 -13.54 -11.32
C ASP A 104 5.78 -12.35 -12.14
N VAL A 105 4.97 -11.52 -11.47
CA VAL A 105 4.34 -10.34 -12.05
C VAL A 105 4.98 -9.09 -11.47
N ASP A 106 5.91 -8.52 -12.22
CA ASP A 106 6.39 -7.16 -11.99
C ASP A 106 5.33 -6.16 -12.45
N LEU A 107 4.73 -5.46 -11.49
CA LEU A 107 3.69 -4.47 -11.80
C LEU A 107 4.28 -3.34 -12.64
N GLY A 108 3.69 -3.10 -13.82
CA GLY A 108 4.06 -1.98 -14.70
C GLY A 108 3.69 -0.64 -14.08
N LYS A 109 3.63 0.43 -14.90
CA LYS A 109 3.34 1.79 -14.40
C LYS A 109 2.21 1.87 -13.38
N THR A 110 2.52 2.45 -12.22
CA THR A 110 1.62 2.53 -11.07
C THR A 110 1.62 3.93 -10.47
N LEU A 111 0.44 4.35 -10.01
CA LEU A 111 0.20 5.55 -9.22
C LEU A 111 -0.32 5.13 -7.85
N ASP A 112 0.44 5.43 -6.80
CA ASP A 112 0.08 5.12 -5.43
C ASP A 112 -0.52 6.36 -4.74
N MET A 113 -1.81 6.26 -4.39
CA MET A 113 -2.56 7.35 -3.76
C MET A 113 -2.13 7.62 -2.31
N GLN A 114 -1.46 6.66 -1.65
CA GLN A 114 -0.79 6.93 -0.37
C GLN A 114 0.37 7.91 -0.58
N ILE A 115 1.18 7.76 -1.65
CA ILE A 115 2.26 8.71 -1.95
C ILE A 115 1.71 10.08 -2.35
N ALA A 116 0.63 10.12 -3.13
CA ALA A 116 -0.05 11.37 -3.48
C ALA A 116 -0.49 12.13 -2.22
N GLU A 117 -1.05 11.44 -1.22
CA GLU A 117 -1.45 12.03 0.06
C GLU A 117 -0.27 12.65 0.81
N ILE A 118 0.85 11.93 0.90
CA ILE A 118 2.02 12.43 1.62
C ILE A 118 2.61 13.64 0.91
N ARG A 119 2.75 13.60 -0.43
CA ARG A 119 3.22 14.74 -1.23
C ARG A 119 2.33 15.95 -1.05
N MET A 120 1.00 15.76 -1.04
CA MET A 120 0.06 16.84 -0.79
C MET A 120 0.28 17.49 0.59
N ARG A 121 0.51 16.70 1.66
CA ARG A 121 0.80 17.26 2.98
C ARG A 121 2.07 18.12 2.98
N VAL A 122 3.12 17.64 2.31
CA VAL A 122 4.39 18.37 2.18
C VAL A 122 4.19 19.67 1.41
N LEU A 123 3.48 19.63 0.28
CA LEU A 123 3.17 20.82 -0.53
C LEU A 123 2.29 21.84 0.20
N GLN A 124 1.42 21.38 1.11
CA GLN A 124 0.61 22.24 1.98
C GLN A 124 1.38 22.81 3.18
N GLY A 125 2.69 22.56 3.27
CA GLY A 125 3.54 23.09 4.33
C GLY A 125 3.27 22.46 5.69
N GLN A 126 2.88 21.17 5.74
CA GLN A 126 2.71 20.44 6.99
C GLN A 126 3.93 20.64 7.89
N THR A 127 3.69 21.18 9.09
CA THR A 127 4.75 21.43 10.06
C THR A 127 5.25 20.11 10.67
N PRO A 128 6.49 20.06 11.19
CA PRO A 128 6.99 18.88 11.89
C PRO A 128 6.10 18.46 13.06
N LEU A 129 5.48 19.43 13.76
CA LEU A 129 4.57 19.15 14.87
C LEU A 129 3.26 18.47 14.39
N GLU A 130 2.69 18.93 13.28
CA GLU A 130 1.51 18.30 12.69
C GLU A 130 1.81 16.90 12.17
N GLN A 131 3.01 16.68 11.63
CA GLN A 131 3.48 15.38 11.18
C GLN A 131 3.55 14.37 12.33
N VAL A 132 4.24 14.71 13.44
CA VAL A 132 4.38 13.79 14.58
C VAL A 132 3.05 13.51 15.27
N ARG A 133 2.06 14.41 15.18
CA ARG A 133 0.70 14.18 15.70
C ARG A 133 -0.03 13.04 14.98
N LEU A 134 0.35 12.73 13.74
CA LEU A 134 -0.21 11.59 13.01
C LEU A 134 0.38 10.25 13.45
N TYR A 135 1.52 10.25 14.14
CA TYR A 135 2.17 9.01 14.55
C TYR A 135 1.30 8.19 15.51
N PRO A 136 1.49 6.86 15.53
CA PRO A 136 0.97 6.02 16.58
C PRO A 136 1.38 6.53 17.96
N ILE A 137 0.53 6.28 18.96
CA ILE A 137 0.71 6.79 20.33
C ILE A 137 2.12 6.44 20.88
N TRP A 138 2.60 5.23 20.61
CA TRP A 138 3.90 4.74 21.08
C TRP A 138 5.10 5.53 20.54
N LEU A 139 5.01 6.11 19.34
CA LEU A 139 6.06 6.96 18.76
C LEU A 139 5.85 8.43 19.08
N ARG A 140 4.58 8.86 19.12
CA ARG A 140 4.17 10.26 19.25
C ARG A 140 4.75 10.93 20.50
N SER A 141 4.71 10.24 21.65
CA SER A 141 5.17 10.80 22.94
C SER A 141 6.64 11.23 22.90
N ARG A 142 7.50 10.46 22.23
CA ARG A 142 8.92 10.79 22.04
C ARG A 142 9.09 11.87 20.97
N ALA A 143 8.40 11.73 19.85
CA ALA A 143 8.57 12.60 18.70
C ALA A 143 8.11 14.04 18.95
N ILE A 144 7.07 14.23 19.78
CA ILE A 144 6.53 15.57 20.09
C ILE A 144 7.50 16.47 20.87
N SER A 145 8.44 15.86 21.61
CA SER A 145 9.47 16.60 22.34
C SER A 145 10.55 17.20 21.44
N ARG A 146 10.76 16.59 20.25
CA ARG A 146 11.82 16.95 19.29
C ARG A 146 11.31 16.80 17.85
N PRO A 147 10.24 17.50 17.45
CA PRO A 147 9.57 17.26 16.17
C PRO A 147 10.47 17.57 14.96
N SER A 148 11.44 18.49 15.11
CA SER A 148 12.45 18.82 14.10
C SER A 148 13.30 17.62 13.67
N ASP A 149 13.48 16.62 14.54
CA ASP A 149 14.30 15.44 14.25
C ASP A 149 13.58 14.45 13.34
N TYR A 150 12.28 14.67 13.09
CA TYR A 150 11.39 13.76 12.38
C TYR A 150 10.88 14.36 11.06
N THR A 151 11.48 15.44 10.54
CA THR A 151 11.04 16.14 9.33
C THR A 151 10.87 15.25 8.11
N LEU A 152 11.71 14.22 7.96
CA LEU A 152 11.67 13.25 6.86
C LEU A 152 10.82 11.99 7.15
N VAL A 153 10.27 11.86 8.36
CA VAL A 153 9.55 10.66 8.80
C VAL A 153 8.06 10.88 8.67
N HIS A 154 7.44 10.36 7.60
CA HIS A 154 6.02 10.56 7.36
C HIS A 154 5.20 9.35 7.83
N ASN A 155 4.03 9.59 8.41
CA ASN A 155 3.07 8.52 8.72
C ASN A 155 2.26 8.16 7.46
N ILE A 156 2.13 6.89 7.13
CA ILE A 156 1.13 6.43 6.16
C ILE A 156 -0.23 6.32 6.87
N ILE A 157 -1.33 6.57 6.19
CA ILE A 157 -2.67 6.60 6.79
C ILE A 157 -3.60 5.64 6.05
N ALA A 158 -4.62 5.14 6.75
CA ALA A 158 -5.62 4.30 6.11
C ALA A 158 -6.37 5.04 4.99
N LEU A 159 -6.87 4.29 3.99
CA LEU A 159 -7.62 4.81 2.85
C LEU A 159 -8.81 5.68 3.28
N ASP A 160 -9.55 5.26 4.32
CA ASP A 160 -10.70 6.00 4.86
C ASP A 160 -10.28 7.35 5.48
N HIS A 161 -9.14 7.39 6.16
CA HIS A 161 -8.55 8.62 6.69
C HIS A 161 -8.11 9.56 5.55
N CYS A 162 -7.53 9.00 4.48
CA CYS A 162 -7.22 9.77 3.27
C CYS A 162 -8.49 10.39 2.67
N ALA A 163 -9.52 9.58 2.42
CA ALA A 163 -10.80 10.04 1.88
C ALA A 163 -11.43 11.16 2.73
N LYS A 164 -11.44 11.00 4.06
CA LYS A 164 -11.91 12.04 5.01
C LYS A 164 -11.11 13.34 4.87
N ARG A 165 -9.78 13.28 4.79
CA ARG A 165 -8.91 14.45 4.58
C ARG A 165 -9.16 15.12 3.23
N LEU A 166 -9.53 14.35 2.22
CA LEU A 166 -9.86 14.86 0.89
C LEU A 166 -11.30 15.36 0.78
N LEU A 167 -12.11 15.26 1.85
CA LEU A 167 -13.54 15.57 1.87
C LEU A 167 -14.33 14.75 0.82
N VAL A 168 -13.89 13.52 0.57
CA VAL A 168 -14.59 12.57 -0.29
C VAL A 168 -15.78 12.00 0.47
N SER A 169 -16.97 12.08 -0.12
CA SER A 169 -18.16 11.43 0.43
C SER A 169 -18.25 10.00 -0.08
N TYR A 170 -18.40 9.05 0.84
CA TYR A 170 -18.55 7.62 0.57
C TYR A 170 -19.46 6.98 1.64
N SER A 171 -20.02 5.81 1.34
CA SER A 171 -20.82 5.05 2.31
C SER A 171 -19.94 4.27 3.29
N ASP A 172 -20.49 3.81 4.40
CA ASP A 172 -19.74 2.89 5.26
C ASP A 172 -19.40 1.58 4.53
N LYS A 173 -18.22 1.05 4.86
CA LYS A 173 -17.70 -0.20 4.35
C LYS A 173 -18.26 -1.37 5.19
N ALA A 174 -18.50 -2.50 4.54
CA ALA A 174 -18.78 -3.75 5.25
C ALA A 174 -17.58 -4.13 6.15
N LYS A 175 -17.84 -4.81 7.26
CA LYS A 175 -16.78 -5.43 8.08
C LYS A 175 -16.67 -6.90 7.69
N VAL A 176 -15.47 -7.35 7.39
CA VAL A 176 -15.20 -8.76 7.07
C VAL A 176 -14.14 -9.31 8.02
N ASN A 177 -14.17 -10.62 8.23
CA ASN A 177 -13.09 -11.31 8.92
C ASN A 177 -12.00 -11.67 7.90
N HIS A 178 -10.89 -10.93 7.93
CA HIS A 178 -9.77 -11.09 6.99
C HIS A 178 -9.17 -12.50 6.97
N SER A 179 -9.33 -13.31 8.03
CA SER A 179 -8.86 -14.71 8.05
C SER A 179 -9.66 -15.65 7.14
N LEU A 180 -10.81 -15.23 6.62
CA LEU A 180 -11.72 -16.07 5.83
C LEU A 180 -11.64 -15.81 4.32
N TRP A 181 -10.68 -15.00 3.85
CA TRP A 181 -10.54 -14.69 2.42
C TRP A 181 -10.36 -15.92 1.53
N LEU A 182 -9.80 -17.02 2.04
CA LEU A 182 -9.59 -18.26 1.28
C LEU A 182 -10.83 -19.18 1.23
N ARG A 183 -11.91 -18.87 1.97
CA ARG A 183 -13.13 -19.69 1.97
C ARG A 183 -13.87 -19.56 0.65
N ARG A 184 -14.46 -20.66 0.17
CA ARG A 184 -15.35 -20.68 -1.01
C ARG A 184 -16.70 -21.36 -0.74
N PRO A 185 -17.79 -20.93 -1.40
CA PRO A 185 -17.88 -19.73 -2.25
C PRO A 185 -17.61 -18.46 -1.44
N LEU A 186 -17.11 -17.41 -2.10
CA LEU A 186 -16.79 -16.16 -1.43
C LEU A 186 -18.09 -15.44 -1.03
N ASP A 187 -18.24 -15.13 0.26
CA ASP A 187 -19.47 -14.54 0.78
C ASP A 187 -19.71 -13.14 0.18
N VAL A 188 -20.98 -12.78 -0.04
CA VAL A 188 -21.39 -11.50 -0.64
C VAL A 188 -20.77 -10.29 0.07
N GLN A 189 -20.56 -10.38 1.38
CA GLN A 189 -19.94 -9.30 2.17
C GLN A 189 -18.49 -9.01 1.74
N PHE A 190 -17.72 -10.04 1.38
CA PHE A 190 -16.35 -9.88 0.88
C PHE A 190 -16.34 -9.27 -0.53
N LEU A 191 -17.29 -9.65 -1.37
CA LEU A 191 -17.46 -9.04 -2.69
C LEU A 191 -17.82 -7.55 -2.58
N GLN A 192 -18.73 -7.20 -1.66
CA GLN A 192 -19.10 -5.82 -1.38
C GLN A 192 -17.94 -5.03 -0.77
N TYR A 193 -17.16 -5.63 0.11
CA TYR A 193 -15.95 -5.06 0.71
C TYR A 193 -14.94 -4.69 -0.37
N ALA A 194 -14.55 -5.66 -1.20
CA ALA A 194 -13.60 -5.47 -2.30
C ALA A 194 -14.09 -4.43 -3.32
N ALA A 195 -15.37 -4.48 -3.68
CA ALA A 195 -15.97 -3.49 -4.58
C ALA A 195 -15.94 -2.07 -3.99
N HIS A 196 -16.11 -1.96 -2.67
CA HIS A 196 -16.07 -0.70 -1.96
C HIS A 196 -14.67 -0.08 -1.91
N ASP A 197 -13.63 -0.87 -1.64
CA ASP A 197 -12.25 -0.35 -1.65
C ASP A 197 -11.85 0.18 -3.00
N ALA A 198 -12.05 -0.61 -4.06
CA ALA A 198 -11.72 -0.17 -5.41
C ALA A 198 -12.49 1.11 -5.81
N TYR A 199 -13.75 1.24 -5.39
CA TYR A 199 -14.52 2.46 -5.60
C TYR A 199 -13.97 3.65 -4.80
N LEU A 200 -13.61 3.43 -3.53
CA LEU A 200 -13.06 4.49 -2.69
C LEU A 200 -11.67 4.96 -3.19
N ILE A 201 -10.84 4.05 -3.68
CA ILE A 201 -9.57 4.38 -4.35
C ILE A 201 -9.83 5.23 -5.59
N GLU A 202 -10.82 4.89 -6.43
CA GLU A 202 -11.21 5.73 -7.59
C GLU A 202 -11.62 7.15 -7.14
N LEU A 203 -12.41 7.28 -6.07
CA LEU A 203 -12.84 8.58 -5.56
C LEU A 203 -11.66 9.41 -5.03
N VAL A 204 -10.73 8.77 -4.32
CA VAL A 204 -9.48 9.39 -3.83
C VAL A 204 -8.61 9.85 -5.00
N TYR A 205 -8.42 8.98 -6.00
CA TYR A 205 -7.74 9.32 -7.25
C TYR A 205 -8.37 10.55 -7.91
N GLY A 206 -9.70 10.55 -8.10
CA GLY A 206 -10.41 11.67 -8.72
C GLY A 206 -10.27 12.97 -7.93
N ALA A 207 -10.15 12.90 -6.60
CA ALA A 207 -9.89 14.07 -5.76
C ALA A 207 -8.48 14.65 -5.97
N PHE A 208 -7.46 13.80 -6.10
CA PHE A 208 -6.10 14.25 -6.43
C PHE A 208 -5.97 14.75 -7.87
N GLU A 209 -6.67 14.11 -8.81
CA GLU A 209 -6.72 14.51 -10.22
C GLU A 209 -7.32 15.93 -10.36
N ARG A 210 -8.46 16.20 -9.72
CA ARG A 210 -9.07 17.54 -9.70
C ARG A 210 -8.19 18.63 -9.10
N ARG A 211 -7.23 18.26 -8.24
CA ARG A 211 -6.27 19.18 -7.64
C ARG A 211 -5.02 19.39 -8.49
N GLY A 212 -4.86 18.66 -9.59
CA GLY A 212 -3.69 18.76 -10.47
C GLY A 212 -2.40 18.26 -9.83
N THR A 213 -2.50 17.31 -8.88
CA THR A 213 -1.35 16.81 -8.10
C THR A 213 -0.76 15.49 -8.60
N LEU A 214 -1.28 15.00 -9.73
CA LEU A 214 -0.83 13.76 -10.37
C LEU A 214 0.15 14.11 -11.51
N ASP A 215 1.42 13.85 -11.31
CA ASP A 215 2.50 14.15 -12.25
C ASP A 215 3.41 12.93 -12.46
N ARG A 216 4.37 13.04 -13.40
CA ARG A 216 5.32 11.97 -13.70
C ARG A 216 6.21 11.62 -12.49
N GLU A 217 6.55 12.60 -11.67
CA GLU A 217 7.33 12.36 -10.45
C GLU A 217 6.57 11.45 -9.47
N LEU A 218 5.23 11.57 -9.41
CA LEU A 218 4.40 10.66 -8.64
C LEU A 218 4.51 9.23 -9.14
N GLU A 219 4.50 9.00 -10.46
CA GLU A 219 4.62 7.66 -11.04
C GLU A 219 5.96 7.01 -10.65
N GLU A 220 7.07 7.74 -10.83
CA GLU A 220 8.41 7.24 -10.49
C GLU A 220 8.56 6.97 -8.98
N THR A 221 8.00 7.85 -8.15
CA THR A 221 8.00 7.70 -6.69
C THR A 221 7.10 6.55 -6.23
N SER A 222 5.95 6.36 -6.89
CA SER A 222 5.01 5.27 -6.61
C SER A 222 5.65 3.93 -6.94
N GLN A 223 6.29 3.80 -8.11
CA GLN A 223 6.99 2.58 -8.50
C GLN A 223 8.08 2.22 -7.49
N ARG A 224 8.89 3.21 -7.05
CA ARG A 224 9.92 3.01 -6.02
C ARG A 224 9.32 2.58 -4.69
N TYR A 225 8.16 3.12 -4.33
CA TYR A 225 7.49 2.82 -3.08
C TYR A 225 6.92 1.41 -3.05
N ILE A 226 6.15 0.99 -4.06
CA ILE A 226 5.52 -0.32 -4.09
C ILE A 226 6.55 -1.45 -4.21
N SER A 227 7.63 -1.21 -4.95
CA SER A 227 8.69 -2.21 -5.21
C SER A 227 9.75 -2.28 -4.12
N ILE A 228 9.55 -1.59 -2.99
CA ILE A 228 10.56 -1.47 -1.93
C ILE A 228 10.94 -2.82 -1.28
N TRP A 229 10.09 -3.85 -1.43
CA TRP A 229 10.33 -5.21 -0.93
C TRP A 229 10.71 -6.22 -2.02
N SER A 230 11.09 -5.74 -3.21
CA SER A 230 11.61 -6.58 -4.30
C SER A 230 12.90 -7.35 -3.96
N ASP A 231 13.53 -7.06 -2.82
CA ASP A 231 14.71 -7.77 -2.33
C ASP A 231 14.37 -8.98 -1.43
N LYS A 232 13.26 -8.92 -0.69
CA LYS A 232 12.75 -10.03 0.13
C LYS A 232 11.26 -9.87 0.46
N LYS A 233 10.47 -10.96 0.36
CA LYS A 233 9.12 -11.01 0.93
C LYS A 233 9.17 -10.80 2.46
N PRO A 234 8.44 -9.83 3.04
CA PRO A 234 8.49 -9.56 4.47
C PRO A 234 7.96 -10.74 5.29
N GLU A 235 8.58 -10.98 6.44
CA GLU A 235 8.02 -11.85 7.47
C GLU A 235 6.99 -11.06 8.29
N GLN A 236 6.00 -11.75 8.86
CA GLN A 236 4.96 -11.12 9.70
C GLN A 236 5.57 -10.38 10.92
N SER A 237 6.70 -10.89 11.42
CA SER A 237 7.48 -10.29 12.50
C SER A 237 8.52 -9.26 12.03
N ASP A 238 8.61 -8.94 10.73
CA ASP A 238 9.56 -7.95 10.22
C ASP A 238 9.12 -6.53 10.60
N ILE A 239 9.53 -6.12 11.78
CA ILE A 239 9.22 -4.83 12.37
C ILE A 239 9.69 -3.64 11.52
N TYR A 240 10.67 -3.83 10.61
CA TYR A 240 11.18 -2.78 9.73
C TYR A 240 10.37 -2.63 8.44
N ARG A 241 9.59 -3.64 8.08
CA ARG A 241 8.69 -3.63 6.92
C ARG A 241 7.22 -3.50 7.34
N GLN A 242 6.87 -3.84 8.57
CA GLN A 242 5.49 -3.87 9.11
C GLN A 242 5.17 -2.66 10.02
N HIS A 243 5.56 -1.44 9.63
CA HIS A 243 5.27 -0.23 10.41
C HIS A 243 4.57 0.87 9.56
N PRO A 244 3.79 1.77 10.18
CA PRO A 244 2.99 2.77 9.48
C PRO A 244 3.79 4.04 9.13
N LEU A 245 5.07 3.89 8.81
CA LEU A 245 5.93 5.02 8.45
C LEU A 245 6.40 4.84 7.02
N LEU A 246 6.41 5.93 6.26
CA LEU A 246 6.96 5.97 4.93
C LEU A 246 8.47 5.65 5.03
N PRO A 247 8.96 4.66 4.28
CA PRO A 247 10.38 4.38 4.25
C PRO A 247 11.19 5.59 3.78
N LEU A 248 12.34 5.84 4.41
CA LEU A 248 13.23 6.94 4.01
C LEU A 248 13.72 6.78 2.57
N ASN A 249 14.13 7.88 1.95
CA ASN A 249 14.62 7.93 0.57
C ASN A 249 13.58 7.54 -0.51
N ILE A 250 12.28 7.54 -0.16
CA ILE A 250 11.19 7.38 -1.15
C ILE A 250 10.89 8.71 -1.84
N LEU A 251 10.61 9.78 -1.08
CA LEU A 251 10.28 11.10 -1.64
C LEU A 251 11.49 11.85 -2.18
N THR A 252 12.63 11.76 -1.48
CA THR A 252 13.85 12.54 -1.78
C THR A 252 14.93 11.65 -2.41
N TYR A 253 14.54 10.82 -3.36
CA TYR A 253 15.46 9.84 -3.93
C TYR A 253 16.68 10.49 -4.55
N SER A 254 17.84 9.95 -4.19
CA SER A 254 19.11 10.23 -4.83
C SER A 254 19.68 8.93 -5.38
N PRO A 255 20.32 8.94 -6.57
CA PRO A 255 21.04 7.77 -7.08
C PRO A 255 22.09 7.27 -6.07
N PRO A 256 22.41 5.95 -6.09
CA PRO A 256 23.39 5.39 -5.19
C PRO A 256 24.74 6.13 -5.24
N SER A 257 25.30 6.40 -4.07
CA SER A 257 26.57 7.12 -3.89
C SER A 257 27.55 6.30 -3.04
N PRO A 258 28.88 6.46 -3.22
CA PRO A 258 29.88 5.86 -2.32
C PRO A 258 29.73 6.27 -0.84
N LEU A 259 29.00 7.36 -0.56
CA LEU A 259 28.69 7.82 0.80
C LEU A 259 27.45 7.16 1.41
N ASP A 260 26.73 6.36 0.63
CA ASP A 260 25.55 5.66 1.13
C ASP A 260 25.94 4.58 2.13
N ARG A 261 25.06 4.37 3.09
CA ARG A 261 25.29 3.45 4.21
C ARG A 261 24.17 2.43 4.26
N ARG A 262 24.53 1.18 4.50
CA ARG A 262 23.55 0.13 4.76
C ARG A 262 22.94 0.34 6.15
N CYS A 263 21.62 0.42 6.21
CA CYS A 263 20.90 0.46 7.47
C CYS A 263 21.04 -0.89 8.19
N ALA A 264 21.47 -0.88 9.45
CA ALA A 264 21.64 -2.11 10.22
C ALA A 264 20.31 -2.82 10.56
N GLY A 265 19.18 -2.10 10.51
CA GLY A 265 17.84 -2.67 10.68
C GLY A 265 17.28 -3.20 9.37
N CYS A 266 16.72 -2.30 8.55
CA CYS A 266 16.03 -2.67 7.32
C CYS A 266 16.93 -3.12 6.15
N GLN A 267 18.26 -3.15 6.33
CA GLN A 267 19.26 -3.55 5.33
C GLN A 267 19.28 -2.75 4.02
N ARG A 268 18.44 -1.74 3.86
CA ARG A 268 18.44 -0.83 2.70
C ARG A 268 19.70 0.03 2.66
N LEU A 269 20.23 0.24 1.47
CA LEU A 269 21.28 1.24 1.21
C LEU A 269 20.63 2.63 1.16
N LEU A 270 21.06 3.53 2.03
CA LEU A 270 20.43 4.85 2.19
C LEU A 270 21.50 5.97 2.15
N PRO A 271 21.15 7.16 1.64
CA PRO A 271 22.02 8.33 1.70
C PRO A 271 22.43 8.69 3.12
N SER A 272 23.61 9.27 3.28
CA SER A 272 24.13 9.73 4.58
C SER A 272 23.18 10.70 5.30
N SER A 273 22.40 11.49 4.55
CA SER A 273 21.36 12.38 5.07
C SER A 273 20.21 11.67 5.80
N CYS A 274 20.02 10.37 5.56
CA CYS A 274 19.05 9.55 6.31
C CYS A 274 19.55 9.19 7.72
N PHE A 275 20.79 9.55 8.07
CA PHE A 275 21.41 9.29 9.37
C PHE A 275 21.73 10.63 10.05
N THR A 276 21.29 10.82 11.29
CA THR A 276 21.59 12.04 12.05
C THR A 276 23.07 12.07 12.48
N SER A 277 23.74 13.22 12.34
CA SER A 277 25.20 13.36 12.44
C SER A 277 25.77 13.48 13.87
N THR A 278 24.93 13.48 14.91
CA THR A 278 25.38 13.65 16.29
C THR A 278 24.73 12.61 17.22
N SER A 279 25.57 11.76 17.82
CA SER A 279 25.29 10.92 18.98
C SER A 279 24.17 9.85 18.91
N LEU A 280 23.84 9.35 17.72
CA LEU A 280 23.16 8.05 17.59
C LEU A 280 24.11 7.08 16.90
N LYS A 281 25.18 6.72 17.62
CA LYS A 281 25.80 5.41 17.40
C LYS A 281 24.66 4.40 17.57
N GLU A 282 24.37 3.74 16.46
CA GLU A 282 23.38 2.69 16.32
C GLU A 282 21.92 3.17 16.34
N ASN A 283 21.28 2.98 15.18
CA ASN A 283 19.89 2.57 15.12
C ASN A 283 18.84 3.61 15.53
N LEU A 284 18.55 4.69 14.78
CA LEU A 284 17.35 5.47 15.13
C LEU A 284 16.06 4.70 14.83
N LEU A 285 15.97 3.97 13.71
CA LEU A 285 14.84 3.07 13.43
C LEU A 285 14.95 1.74 14.20
N ALA A 286 16.15 1.17 14.33
CA ALA A 286 16.32 -0.05 15.10
C ALA A 286 16.19 0.17 16.63
N THR A 287 16.53 1.32 17.20
CA THR A 287 16.33 1.64 18.64
C THR A 287 14.91 2.11 18.94
N ILE A 288 14.18 2.67 17.96
CA ILE A 288 12.75 3.01 18.11
C ILE A 288 11.89 1.75 18.13
N ILE A 289 12.26 0.73 17.34
CA ILE A 289 11.44 -0.48 17.19
C ILE A 289 11.90 -1.63 18.12
N VAL A 290 13.22 -1.76 18.42
CA VAL A 290 13.74 -2.81 19.31
C VAL A 290 13.49 -2.52 20.81
N ASN A 291 13.54 -1.26 21.26
CA ASN A 291 13.38 -0.96 22.69
C ASN A 291 11.97 -1.21 23.26
N PHE A 292 10.93 -1.31 22.42
CA PHE A 292 9.57 -1.53 22.92
C PHE A 292 9.21 -3.00 23.12
N TYR A 293 9.84 -3.93 22.39
CA TYR A 293 9.63 -5.36 22.64
C TYR A 293 10.38 -5.86 23.88
N GLN A 294 11.52 -5.25 24.24
CA GLN A 294 12.15 -5.52 25.55
C GLN A 294 11.34 -4.95 26.72
N LEU A 295 10.54 -3.89 26.52
CA LEU A 295 9.70 -3.34 27.58
C LEU A 295 8.37 -4.09 27.75
N PHE A 296 7.85 -4.72 26.69
CA PHE A 296 6.62 -5.53 26.76
C PHE A 296 6.84 -6.96 27.26
N LEU A 297 8.04 -7.54 27.08
CA LEU A 297 8.38 -8.85 27.66
C LEU A 297 8.71 -8.79 29.16
N VAL A 298 8.86 -7.60 29.75
CA VAL A 298 9.11 -7.43 31.20
C VAL A 298 7.83 -7.17 32.01
N ILE A 299 6.67 -6.98 31.36
CA ILE A 299 5.42 -6.65 32.06
C ILE A 299 4.39 -7.81 32.03
N VAL A 300 4.73 -8.97 31.45
CA VAL A 300 3.87 -10.19 31.48
C VAL A 300 4.54 -11.39 32.18
N ALA A 301 5.70 -11.21 32.79
CA ALA A 301 6.30 -12.21 33.69
C ALA A 301 6.37 -11.64 35.11
N GLY A 302 5.23 -11.62 35.79
CA GLY A 302 5.20 -11.56 37.25
C GLY A 302 5.64 -12.90 37.85
N GLU A 303 6.26 -12.82 39.02
CA GLU A 303 6.38 -13.89 40.02
C GLU A 303 7.28 -15.09 39.67
N HIS A 304 8.54 -15.04 40.13
CA HIS A 304 9.12 -15.98 41.10
C HIS A 304 10.64 -15.82 41.16
N GLN A 305 11.12 -15.00 42.11
CA GLN A 305 12.03 -15.37 43.21
C GLN A 305 12.45 -14.10 43.96
#